data_AF-A0A1G0TDJ2-F1
#
_entry.id   AF-A0A1G0TDJ2-F1
#
_cell.length_a   1.000
_cell.length_b   1.000
_cell.length_c   1.000
_cell.angle_alpha   90.00
_cell.angle_beta   90.00
_cell.angle_gamma   90.00
#
_symmetry.space_group_name_H-M   'P 1'
#
loop_
_entity.id
_entity.type
_entity.pdbx_description
1 polymer ?
#
loop_
_entity_poly.entity_id
_entity_poly.type
_entity_poly.pdbx_seq_one_letter_code
_entity_poly.pdbx_strand_id
1 'polypeptide(L)'
;MTKRISEEAVKKSTGKSWNEWFLLLNKAGAKKLEHKAIAEMLHKKHGLSGWWSQMVTVQYEQEIKGRKMHEKPEGFQISKSKTFPFSLPKIFSAVQFPSQRKNWLKNFEFTITKSTKNKSIRGKWIDGKTNIEFQFYPKDESRTQLVIQHSKISFVKEAEKLKIFWKTNLENLHNYLGRN
;
A
#
# COMPACT_ATOMS: atom_id res chain seq x y z
N MET A 1 16.66 -7.11 1.87
CA MET A 1 16.27 -6.09 2.86
C MET A 1 17.54 -5.37 3.30
N THR A 2 17.83 -4.18 2.77
CA THR A 2 19.00 -3.39 3.20
C THR A 2 18.57 -2.49 4.36
N LYS A 3 19.23 -2.66 5.52
CA LYS A 3 18.98 -1.90 6.75
C LYS A 3 19.27 -0.42 6.48
N ARG A 4 18.30 0.48 6.73
CA ARG A 4 18.52 1.94 6.74
C ARG A 4 19.61 2.26 7.77
N ILE A 5 20.64 3.04 7.41
CA ILE A 5 21.64 3.52 8.38
C ILE A 5 20.94 4.45 9.38
N SER A 6 21.17 4.23 10.68
CA SER A 6 20.52 5.01 11.74
C SER A 6 20.97 6.48 11.72
N GLU A 7 20.12 7.36 12.25
CA GLU A 7 20.38 8.79 12.27
C GLU A 7 21.61 9.13 13.12
N GLU A 8 21.85 8.38 14.20
CA GLU A 8 23.02 8.52 15.06
C GLU A 8 24.31 8.17 14.34
N ALA A 9 24.31 7.10 13.52
CA ALA A 9 25.48 6.68 12.76
C ALA A 9 25.87 7.73 11.71
N VAL A 10 24.88 8.32 11.03
CA VAL A 10 25.12 9.38 10.02
C VAL A 10 25.60 10.65 10.68
N LYS A 11 24.98 11.07 11.78
CA LYS A 11 25.41 12.27 12.51
C LYS A 11 26.83 12.11 13.06
N LYS A 12 27.19 10.94 13.57
CA LYS A 12 28.53 10.64 14.09
C LYS A 12 29.60 10.69 13.00
N SER A 13 29.30 10.20 11.80
CA SER A 13 30.31 10.09 10.73
C SER A 13 30.35 11.27 9.77
N THR A 14 29.27 12.02 9.64
CA THR A 14 29.14 13.13 8.67
C THR A 14 28.93 14.49 9.32
N GLY A 15 28.72 14.52 10.64
CA GLY A 15 28.46 15.74 11.41
C GLY A 15 27.06 16.34 11.21
N LYS A 16 26.20 15.72 10.39
CA LYS A 16 24.83 16.21 10.11
C LYS A 16 23.83 15.06 10.14
N SER A 17 22.60 15.38 10.53
CA SER A 17 21.45 14.47 10.44
C SER A 17 21.00 14.26 8.99
N TRP A 18 20.15 13.25 8.77
CA TRP A 18 19.53 13.01 7.46
C TRP A 18 18.74 14.22 6.95
N ASN A 19 17.95 14.84 7.82
CA ASN A 19 17.14 16.00 7.47
C ASN A 19 18.02 17.19 7.03
N GLU A 20 19.12 17.45 7.73
CA GLU A 20 20.05 18.52 7.36
C GLU A 20 20.72 18.24 6.00
N TRP A 21 21.13 17.00 5.74
CA TRP A 21 21.67 16.62 4.43
C TRP A 21 20.64 16.80 3.32
N PHE A 22 19.40 16.40 3.54
CA PHE A 22 18.36 16.53 2.51
C PHE A 22 17.99 17.99 2.25
N LEU A 23 17.95 18.83 3.28
CA LEU A 23 17.76 20.28 3.12
C LEU A 23 18.90 20.91 2.30
N LEU A 24 20.15 20.54 2.58
CA LEU A 24 21.31 21.02 1.84
C LEU A 24 21.28 20.57 0.37
N LEU A 25 20.99 19.29 0.13
CA LEU A 25 20.89 18.72 -1.21
C LEU A 25 19.73 19.34 -2.01
N ASN A 26 18.58 19.55 -1.38
CA ASN A 26 17.45 20.25 -1.99
C ASN A 26 17.79 21.71 -2.34
N LYS A 27 18.44 22.45 -1.42
CA LYS A 27 18.88 23.83 -1.66
C LYS A 27 19.92 23.91 -2.78
N ALA A 28 20.75 22.89 -2.93
CA ALA A 28 21.73 22.77 -4.01
C ALA A 28 21.14 22.29 -5.35
N GLY A 29 19.82 22.05 -5.42
CA GLY A 29 19.15 21.60 -6.64
C GLY A 29 19.42 20.14 -7.01
N ALA A 30 19.87 19.30 -6.06
CA ALA A 30 20.26 17.92 -6.30
C ALA A 30 19.14 17.04 -6.89
N LYS A 31 17.87 17.47 -6.76
CA LYS A 31 16.72 16.82 -7.40
C LYS A 31 16.84 16.71 -8.93
N LYS A 32 17.54 17.64 -9.59
CA LYS A 32 17.76 17.65 -11.05
C LYS A 32 19.10 17.03 -11.46
N LEU A 33 19.91 16.57 -10.50
CA LEU A 33 21.25 16.06 -10.75
C LEU A 33 21.24 14.52 -10.86
N GLU A 34 22.13 14.00 -11.69
CA GLU A 34 22.42 12.56 -11.78
C GLU A 34 23.17 12.07 -10.54
N HIS A 35 23.04 10.78 -10.22
CA HIS A 35 23.63 10.13 -9.04
C HIS A 35 25.09 10.55 -8.81
N LYS A 36 25.91 10.42 -9.87
CA LYS A 36 27.34 10.75 -9.83
C LYS A 36 27.59 12.21 -9.45
N ALA A 37 26.79 13.14 -9.97
CA ALA A 37 26.93 14.56 -9.68
C ALA A 37 26.59 14.90 -8.22
N ILE A 38 25.62 14.21 -7.63
CA ILE A 38 25.28 14.37 -6.20
C ILE A 38 26.42 13.85 -5.33
N ALA A 39 26.94 12.66 -5.62
CA ALA A 39 28.04 12.06 -4.84
C ALA A 39 29.34 12.89 -4.95
N GLU A 40 29.64 13.40 -6.15
CA GLU A 40 30.79 14.30 -6.34
C GLU A 40 30.62 15.63 -5.61
N MET A 41 29.40 16.19 -5.58
CA MET A 41 29.13 17.42 -4.85
C MET A 41 29.32 17.22 -3.34
N LEU A 42 28.84 16.11 -2.81
CA LEU A 42 29.02 15.74 -1.40
C LEU A 42 30.50 15.55 -1.05
N HIS A 43 31.28 14.93 -1.93
CA HIS A 43 32.71 14.77 -1.74
C HIS A 43 33.46 16.11 -1.81
N LYS A 44 33.26 16.87 -2.89
CA LYS A 44 34.04 18.10 -3.19
C LYS A 44 33.63 19.30 -2.32
N LYS A 45 32.33 19.50 -2.06
CA LYS A 45 31.84 20.68 -1.32
C LYS A 45 31.68 20.44 0.18
N HIS A 46 31.48 19.19 0.58
CA HIS A 46 31.18 18.86 1.97
C HIS A 46 32.21 17.92 2.62
N GLY A 47 33.28 17.53 1.90
CA GLY A 47 34.39 16.76 2.44
C GLY A 47 34.03 15.35 2.91
N LEU A 48 32.86 14.84 2.50
CA LEU A 48 32.42 13.48 2.84
C LEU A 48 33.36 12.47 2.20
N SER A 49 33.68 11.38 2.91
CA SER A 49 34.44 10.28 2.31
C SER A 49 33.68 9.70 1.11
N GLY A 50 34.38 9.12 0.13
CA GLY A 50 33.75 8.58 -1.08
C GLY A 50 32.60 7.61 -0.78
N TRP A 51 32.75 6.78 0.25
CA TRP A 51 31.72 5.87 0.72
C TRP A 51 30.51 6.60 1.35
N TRP A 52 30.74 7.60 2.21
CA TRP A 52 29.65 8.37 2.80
C TRP A 52 28.92 9.25 1.79
N SER A 53 29.64 9.79 0.80
CA SER A 53 29.04 10.52 -0.33
C SER A 53 28.08 9.60 -1.09
N GLN A 54 28.48 8.36 -1.39
CA GLN A 54 27.59 7.39 -2.01
C GLN A 54 26.41 7.02 -1.11
N MET A 55 26.62 6.77 0.18
CA MET A 55 25.53 6.41 1.09
C MET A 55 24.51 7.54 1.26
N VAL A 56 24.96 8.79 1.36
CA VAL A 56 24.08 9.96 1.46
C VAL A 56 23.37 10.21 0.13
N THR A 57 24.05 10.08 -1.01
CA THR A 57 23.40 10.13 -2.33
C THR A 57 22.35 9.04 -2.50
N VAL A 58 22.67 7.78 -2.18
CA VAL A 58 21.73 6.66 -2.28
C VAL A 58 20.52 6.90 -1.39
N GLN A 59 20.70 7.36 -0.15
CA GLN A 59 19.58 7.61 0.75
C GLN A 59 18.75 8.83 0.30
N TYR A 60 19.40 9.92 -0.13
CA TYR A 60 18.71 11.10 -0.66
C TYR A 60 17.94 10.77 -1.94
N GLU A 61 18.57 10.03 -2.85
CA GLU A 61 17.90 9.52 -4.04
C GLU A 61 16.80 8.54 -3.65
N GLN A 62 16.95 7.69 -2.63
CA GLN A 62 15.85 6.84 -2.16
C GLN A 62 14.67 7.62 -1.56
N GLU A 63 14.89 8.81 -1.02
CA GLU A 63 13.86 9.67 -0.42
C GLU A 63 13.26 10.66 -1.44
N ILE A 64 13.99 11.01 -2.51
CA ILE A 64 13.59 11.98 -3.55
C ILE A 64 13.24 11.33 -4.89
N LYS A 65 14.03 10.37 -5.35
CA LYS A 65 13.86 9.58 -6.60
C LYS A 65 13.30 8.17 -6.34
N GLY A 66 13.55 7.62 -5.15
CA GLY A 66 13.05 6.37 -4.65
C GLY A 66 11.63 6.60 -4.17
N ARG A 67 10.76 5.83 -4.77
CA ARG A 67 9.38 5.67 -4.33
C ARG A 67 9.44 5.02 -2.95
N LYS A 68 8.50 5.35 -2.06
CA LYS A 68 8.36 4.60 -0.79
C LYS A 68 8.38 3.12 -1.11
N MET A 69 9.26 2.36 -0.47
CA MET A 69 9.28 0.90 -0.61
C MET A 69 7.84 0.40 -0.36
N HIS A 70 7.21 -0.19 -1.40
CA HIS A 70 5.78 -0.57 -1.57
C HIS A 70 4.81 0.39 -2.29
N GLU A 71 5.29 1.50 -2.85
CA GLU A 71 4.48 2.39 -3.69
C GLU A 71 4.52 1.93 -5.14
N LYS A 72 3.49 1.18 -5.54
CA LYS A 72 3.06 1.18 -6.95
C LYS A 72 2.68 2.63 -7.28
N PRO A 73 2.86 3.13 -8.52
CA PRO A 73 2.59 4.52 -8.94
C PRO A 73 1.13 4.99 -8.76
N GLU A 74 0.32 4.24 -8.03
CA GLU A 74 -1.11 4.45 -7.85
C GLU A 74 -1.51 4.66 -6.38
N GLY A 75 -0.62 4.44 -5.39
CA GLY A 75 -0.88 4.60 -3.93
C GLY A 75 -0.62 3.35 -3.09
N PHE A 76 -0.93 3.40 -1.78
CA PHE A 76 -0.89 2.27 -0.84
C PHE A 76 -1.94 1.20 -1.17
N GLN A 77 -1.66 -0.02 -0.76
CA GLN A 77 -2.54 -1.18 -0.89
C GLN A 77 -2.64 -1.93 0.44
N ILE A 78 -3.84 -2.37 0.79
CA ILE A 78 -4.07 -3.30 1.89
C ILE A 78 -4.76 -4.56 1.38
N SER A 79 -4.57 -5.64 2.13
CA SER A 79 -5.32 -6.88 1.95
C SER A 79 -5.95 -7.31 3.26
N LYS A 80 -7.17 -7.83 3.20
CA LYS A 80 -7.84 -8.49 4.31
C LYS A 80 -8.53 -9.74 3.80
N SER A 81 -8.35 -10.85 4.50
CA SER A 81 -8.97 -12.12 4.14
C SER A 81 -9.69 -12.76 5.31
N LYS A 82 -10.69 -13.58 5.00
CA LYS A 82 -11.38 -14.45 5.95
C LYS A 82 -11.85 -15.70 5.23
N THR A 83 -11.75 -16.85 5.90
CA THR A 83 -12.35 -18.11 5.45
C THR A 83 -13.73 -18.23 6.08
N PHE A 84 -14.72 -18.51 5.24
CA PHE A 84 -16.11 -18.63 5.65
C PHE A 84 -16.58 -20.08 5.47
N PRO A 85 -17.47 -20.57 6.34
CA PRO A 85 -18.09 -21.88 6.21
C PRO A 85 -19.27 -21.85 5.23
N PHE A 86 -19.09 -21.21 4.08
CA PHE A 86 -20.11 -21.11 3.02
C PHE A 86 -19.51 -21.44 1.65
N SER A 87 -20.36 -21.99 0.78
CA SER A 87 -19.99 -22.37 -0.58
C SER A 87 -19.59 -21.15 -1.42
N LEU A 88 -18.72 -21.39 -2.41
CA LEU A 88 -18.22 -20.34 -3.31
C LEU A 88 -19.34 -19.54 -3.99
N PRO A 89 -20.40 -20.17 -4.56
CA PRO A 89 -21.50 -19.42 -5.16
C PRO A 89 -22.21 -18.49 -4.17
N LYS A 90 -22.39 -18.93 -2.90
CA LYS A 90 -23.08 -18.15 -1.86
C LYS A 90 -22.30 -16.89 -1.49
N ILE A 91 -20.98 -16.98 -1.34
CA ILE A 91 -20.15 -15.79 -1.05
C ILE A 91 -20.06 -14.90 -2.29
N PHE A 92 -19.92 -15.48 -3.48
CA PHE A 92 -19.83 -14.72 -4.72
C PHE A 92 -21.09 -13.88 -4.96
N SER A 93 -22.29 -14.44 -4.77
CA SER A 93 -23.55 -13.69 -4.92
C SER A 93 -23.67 -12.54 -3.93
N ALA A 94 -23.25 -12.76 -2.68
CA ALA A 94 -23.31 -11.75 -1.62
C ALA A 94 -22.42 -10.53 -1.89
N VAL A 95 -21.35 -10.71 -2.67
CA VAL A 95 -20.50 -9.62 -3.14
C VAL A 95 -21.00 -9.05 -4.47
N GLN A 96 -21.40 -9.88 -5.43
CA GLN A 96 -21.78 -9.45 -6.78
C GLN A 96 -23.04 -8.57 -6.76
N PHE A 97 -24.09 -8.98 -6.04
CA PHE A 97 -25.39 -8.32 -6.14
C PHE A 97 -25.57 -7.19 -5.11
N PRO A 98 -25.88 -5.95 -5.53
CA PRO A 98 -26.09 -4.83 -4.62
C PRO A 98 -27.16 -5.10 -3.55
N SER A 99 -28.22 -5.84 -3.90
CA SER A 99 -29.31 -6.21 -2.99
C SER A 99 -28.87 -7.06 -1.81
N GLN A 100 -27.83 -7.89 -1.97
CA GLN A 100 -27.22 -8.67 -0.90
C GLN A 100 -26.11 -7.87 -0.22
N ARG A 101 -25.31 -7.15 -1.00
CA ARG A 101 -24.16 -6.39 -0.53
C ARG A 101 -24.49 -5.33 0.51
N LYS A 102 -25.61 -4.62 0.34
CA LYS A 102 -26.09 -3.60 1.27
C LYS A 102 -26.32 -4.10 2.70
N ASN A 103 -26.52 -5.41 2.88
CA ASN A 103 -26.83 -5.99 4.19
C ASN A 103 -25.59 -6.22 5.07
N TRP A 104 -24.39 -6.21 4.49
CA TRP A 104 -23.16 -6.50 5.23
C TRP A 104 -22.05 -5.46 5.04
N LEU A 105 -22.06 -4.73 3.91
CA LEU A 105 -21.06 -3.72 3.58
C LEU A 105 -21.60 -2.32 3.83
N LYS A 106 -21.00 -1.58 4.77
CA LYS A 106 -21.22 -0.13 4.89
C LYS A 106 -20.65 0.57 3.66
N ASN A 107 -21.32 1.60 3.13
CA ASN A 107 -20.96 2.22 1.85
C ASN A 107 -20.82 1.16 0.73
N PHE A 108 -21.85 0.32 0.57
CA PHE A 108 -21.84 -0.86 -0.31
C PHE A 108 -21.62 -0.54 -1.80
N GLU A 109 -21.72 0.72 -2.19
CA GLU A 109 -21.60 1.12 -3.57
C GLU A 109 -20.14 1.08 -4.03
N PHE A 110 -19.93 0.44 -5.16
CA PHE A 110 -18.72 0.53 -5.95
C PHE A 110 -19.08 0.13 -7.38
N THR A 111 -18.39 0.71 -8.35
CA THR A 111 -18.62 0.42 -9.76
C THR A 111 -17.83 -0.82 -10.16
N ILE A 112 -18.50 -1.92 -10.50
CA ILE A 112 -17.84 -3.13 -10.99
C ILE A 112 -17.24 -2.83 -12.37
N THR A 113 -15.92 -3.00 -12.50
CA THR A 113 -15.19 -2.86 -13.77
C THR A 113 -14.98 -4.20 -14.45
N LYS A 114 -14.81 -5.28 -13.67
CA LYS A 114 -14.69 -6.65 -14.20
C LYS A 114 -15.22 -7.64 -13.17
N SER A 115 -16.02 -8.60 -13.63
CA SER A 115 -16.45 -9.73 -12.82
C SER A 115 -16.15 -11.02 -13.58
N THR A 116 -15.52 -11.97 -12.91
CA THR A 116 -15.28 -13.32 -13.41
C THR A 116 -15.96 -14.26 -12.43
N LYS A 117 -17.01 -14.93 -12.89
CA LYS A 117 -17.88 -15.79 -12.09
C LYS A 117 -17.04 -16.72 -11.21
N ASN A 118 -17.34 -16.73 -9.91
CA ASN A 118 -16.70 -17.58 -8.90
C ASN A 118 -15.17 -17.42 -8.76
N LYS A 119 -14.56 -16.38 -9.33
CA LYS A 119 -13.10 -16.16 -9.28
C LYS A 119 -12.73 -14.80 -8.71
N SER A 120 -13.28 -13.73 -9.28
CA SER A 120 -12.91 -12.38 -8.87
C SER A 120 -13.95 -11.33 -9.24
N ILE A 121 -14.08 -10.30 -8.41
CA ILE A 121 -14.86 -9.09 -8.71
C ILE A 121 -13.95 -7.89 -8.48
N ARG A 122 -13.81 -7.02 -9.50
CA ARG A 122 -12.98 -5.82 -9.47
C ARG A 122 -13.85 -4.60 -9.70
N GLY A 123 -13.53 -3.50 -9.05
CA GLY A 123 -14.27 -2.26 -9.22
C GLY A 123 -13.55 -1.01 -8.72
N LYS A 124 -14.12 0.14 -9.05
CA LYS A 124 -13.77 1.45 -8.48
C LYS A 124 -14.64 1.72 -7.27
N TRP A 125 -14.02 2.07 -6.15
CA TRP A 125 -14.73 2.39 -4.91
C TRP A 125 -15.56 3.67 -5.06
N ILE A 126 -16.51 3.88 -4.14
CA ILE A 126 -17.43 5.03 -4.18
C ILE A 126 -16.72 6.39 -4.12
N ASP A 127 -15.50 6.45 -3.59
CA ASP A 127 -14.71 7.69 -3.53
C ASP A 127 -14.14 8.12 -4.89
N GLY A 128 -14.28 7.29 -5.94
CA GLY A 128 -13.76 7.53 -7.28
C GLY A 128 -12.22 7.51 -7.40
N LYS A 129 -11.51 7.29 -6.29
CA LYS A 129 -10.05 7.37 -6.17
C LYS A 129 -9.42 6.00 -5.96
N THR A 130 -10.05 5.16 -5.16
CA THR A 130 -9.53 3.86 -4.76
C THR A 130 -10.15 2.71 -5.57
N ASN A 131 -9.41 1.61 -5.63
CA ASN A 131 -9.84 0.41 -6.34
C ASN A 131 -10.04 -0.75 -5.36
N ILE A 132 -11.07 -1.55 -5.61
CA ILE A 132 -11.40 -2.74 -4.84
C ILE A 132 -11.33 -4.00 -5.71
N GLU A 133 -10.74 -5.06 -5.17
CA GLU A 133 -10.75 -6.39 -5.76
C GLU A 133 -11.12 -7.43 -4.69
N PHE A 134 -12.09 -8.26 -5.02
CA PHE A 134 -12.50 -9.44 -4.28
C PHE A 134 -12.01 -10.66 -5.03
N GLN A 135 -11.30 -11.55 -4.36
CA GLN A 135 -10.84 -12.83 -4.90
C GLN A 135 -11.39 -13.95 -4.04
N PHE A 136 -11.87 -14.99 -4.70
CA PHE A 136 -12.55 -16.11 -4.06
C PHE A 136 -11.71 -17.37 -4.26
N TYR A 137 -11.36 -18.02 -3.15
CA TYR A 137 -10.56 -19.24 -3.13
C TYR A 137 -11.35 -20.34 -2.43
N PRO A 138 -12.03 -21.25 -3.16
CA PRO A 138 -12.67 -22.39 -2.54
C PRO A 138 -11.64 -23.22 -1.79
N LYS A 139 -11.99 -23.66 -0.58
CA LYS A 139 -11.19 -24.60 0.22
C LYS A 139 -11.75 -26.01 0.10
N ASP A 140 -13.07 -26.11 0.02
CA ASP A 140 -13.84 -27.30 -0.34
C ASP A 140 -15.23 -26.85 -0.80
N GLU A 141 -16.16 -27.78 -0.98
CA GLU A 141 -17.53 -27.52 -1.44
C GLU A 141 -18.33 -26.61 -0.49
N SER A 142 -18.00 -26.64 0.80
CA SER A 142 -18.71 -25.94 1.87
C SER A 142 -17.99 -24.71 2.40
N ARG A 143 -16.67 -24.55 2.14
CA ARG A 143 -15.84 -23.47 2.68
C ARG A 143 -15.14 -22.69 1.58
N THR A 144 -15.15 -21.36 1.71
CA THR A 144 -14.48 -20.46 0.76
C THR A 144 -13.74 -19.36 1.51
N GLN A 145 -12.51 -19.10 1.08
CA GLN A 145 -11.73 -17.95 1.52
C GLN A 145 -12.00 -16.76 0.58
N LEU A 146 -12.43 -15.64 1.17
CA LEU A 146 -12.55 -14.36 0.49
C LEU A 146 -11.33 -13.51 0.84
N VAL A 147 -10.65 -13.02 -0.18
CA VAL A 147 -9.55 -12.04 -0.05
C VAL A 147 -10.02 -10.73 -0.67
N ILE A 148 -9.90 -9.65 0.09
CA ILE A 148 -10.25 -8.30 -0.32
C ILE A 148 -8.96 -7.50 -0.42
N GLN A 149 -8.69 -6.96 -1.59
CA GLN A 149 -7.60 -6.04 -1.85
C GLN A 149 -8.16 -4.64 -2.13
N HIS A 150 -7.75 -3.67 -1.31
CA HIS A 150 -8.11 -2.26 -1.49
C HIS A 150 -6.83 -1.50 -1.83
N SER A 151 -6.81 -0.81 -2.96
CA SER A 151 -5.61 -0.22 -3.57
C SER A 151 -5.85 1.24 -3.98
N LYS A 152 -4.76 1.91 -4.35
CA LYS A 152 -4.71 3.35 -4.66
C LYS A 152 -5.03 4.27 -3.49
N ILE A 153 -4.70 3.83 -2.28
CA ILE A 153 -4.94 4.59 -1.05
C ILE A 153 -3.84 5.65 -0.93
N SER A 154 -4.16 6.91 -0.70
CA SER A 154 -3.15 7.98 -0.72
C SER A 154 -2.31 8.05 0.56
N PHE A 155 -2.86 7.64 1.70
CA PHE A 155 -2.22 7.82 3.01
C PHE A 155 -2.22 6.55 3.87
N VAL A 156 -1.14 6.36 4.65
CA VAL A 156 -1.01 5.23 5.60
C VAL A 156 -2.14 5.21 6.63
N LYS A 157 -2.52 6.38 7.16
CA LYS A 157 -3.62 6.52 8.12
C LYS A 157 -4.97 6.07 7.54
N GLU A 158 -5.20 6.27 6.24
CA GLU A 158 -6.40 5.77 5.55
C GLU A 158 -6.33 4.25 5.37
N ALA A 159 -5.15 3.71 5.04
CA ALA A 159 -4.94 2.28 4.93
C ALA A 159 -5.23 1.55 6.26
N GLU A 160 -4.83 2.11 7.40
CA GLU A 160 -5.15 1.57 8.73
C GLU A 160 -6.65 1.60 9.03
N LYS A 161 -7.33 2.71 8.73
CA LYS A 161 -8.79 2.82 8.85
C LYS A 161 -9.50 1.78 7.97
N LEU A 162 -9.04 1.59 6.74
CA LEU A 162 -9.61 0.62 5.81
C LEU A 162 -9.37 -0.83 6.28
N LYS A 163 -8.25 -1.15 6.93
CA LYS A 163 -8.03 -2.48 7.53
C LYS A 163 -9.08 -2.79 8.61
N ILE A 164 -9.38 -1.81 9.47
CA ILE A 164 -10.41 -1.94 10.52
C ILE A 164 -11.79 -2.07 9.87
N PHE A 165 -12.09 -1.21 8.90
CA PHE A 165 -13.34 -1.26 8.13
C PHE A 165 -13.57 -2.64 7.49
N TRP A 166 -12.59 -3.20 6.78
CA TRP A 166 -12.75 -4.52 6.14
C TRP A 166 -12.85 -5.65 7.16
N LYS A 167 -12.15 -5.56 8.30
CA LYS A 167 -12.34 -6.51 9.40
C LYS A 167 -13.80 -6.53 9.84
N THR A 168 -14.38 -5.37 10.16
CA THR A 168 -15.78 -5.27 10.60
C THR A 168 -16.78 -5.76 9.54
N ASN A 169 -16.62 -5.37 8.28
CA ASN A 169 -17.56 -5.78 7.23
C ASN A 169 -17.45 -7.28 6.89
N LEU A 170 -16.28 -7.90 6.98
CA LEU A 170 -16.13 -9.36 6.83
C LEU A 170 -16.82 -10.13 7.97
N GLU A 171 -16.86 -9.57 9.18
CA GLU A 171 -17.67 -10.13 10.27
C GLU A 171 -19.17 -9.99 9.99
N ASN A 172 -19.61 -8.82 9.51
CA ASN A 172 -21.00 -8.63 9.10
C ASN A 172 -21.42 -9.60 7.99
N LEU A 173 -20.54 -9.87 7.01
CA LEU A 173 -20.80 -10.83 5.95
C LEU A 173 -21.00 -12.24 6.51
N HIS A 174 -20.18 -12.63 7.49
CA HIS A 174 -20.30 -13.94 8.14
C HIS A 174 -21.67 -14.07 8.81
N ASN A 175 -22.08 -13.06 9.57
CA ASN A 175 -23.36 -13.04 10.26
C ASN A 175 -24.54 -13.01 9.29
N TYR A 176 -24.46 -12.23 8.22
CA TYR A 176 -25.50 -12.14 7.19
C TYR A 176 -25.72 -13.48 6.47
N LEU A 177 -24.63 -14.19 6.13
CA LEU A 177 -24.69 -15.49 5.46
C LEU A 177 -25.03 -16.65 6.39
N GLY A 178 -24.88 -16.47 7.71
CA GLY A 178 -25.29 -17.47 8.71
C GLY A 178 -26.77 -17.38 9.10
N ARG A 179 -27.43 -16.25 8.80
CA ARG A 179 -28.86 -16.02 9.08
C ARG A 179 -29.78 -16.33 7.88
N ASN A 180 -29.22 -16.39 6.67
CA ASN A 180 -29.90 -16.74 5.41
C ASN A 180 -29.30 -18.02 4.83
#